data_AF-A0A7D5VDN0-F1
#
_entry.id   AF-A0A7D5VDN0-F1
#
_cell.length_a   1.000
_cell.length_b   1.000
_cell.length_c   1.000
_cell.angle_alpha   90.00
_cell.angle_beta   90.00
_cell.angle_gamma   90.00
#
_symmetry.space_group_name_H-M   'P 1'
#
loop_
_entity.id
_entity.type
_entity.pdbx_description
1 polymer ?
#
loop_
_entity_poly.entity_id
_entity_poly.type
_entity_poly.pdbx_seq_one_letter_code
_entity_poly.pdbx_strand_id
1 'polypeptide(L)'
;MRRVRPGGTTRGALTSVAAGDTYEEPRDLPRLWHVTLSVAGPGVPLTELRRSLEQLAHDHPFLLTSRYASDHAEIRYWEEARDLHDAAAVALRLWGEHRLSAGLPPWEIVGLEVVDRETYHQRVAEGYGPPPAVPVGVHPF
;
A
#
# COMPACT_ATOMS: atom_id res chain seq x y z
N MET A 1 -34.75 62.51 24.72
CA MET A 1 -34.09 62.67 23.41
C MET A 1 -33.49 61.33 22.99
N ARG A 2 -33.61 61.01 21.70
CA ARG A 2 -33.42 59.69 21.05
C ARG A 2 -32.13 59.71 20.22
N ARG A 3 -31.33 58.64 20.28
CA ARG A 3 -30.40 58.10 19.25
C ARG A 3 -29.76 56.83 19.85
N VAL A 4 -30.15 55.59 19.50
CA VAL A 4 -30.01 54.79 18.27
C VAL A 4 -28.54 54.45 17.91
N ARG A 5 -28.26 53.13 18.01
CA ARG A 5 -27.16 52.18 17.63
C ARG A 5 -26.43 52.46 16.28
N PRO A 6 -25.33 51.76 15.85
CA PRO A 6 -24.90 50.35 16.11
C PRO A 6 -23.36 50.18 16.36
N GLY A 7 -22.76 49.03 16.71
CA GLY A 7 -22.99 47.62 16.35
C GLY A 7 -22.06 47.24 15.19
N GLY A 8 -20.86 46.72 15.49
CA GLY A 8 -19.86 46.32 14.49
C GLY A 8 -19.14 45.04 14.90
N THR A 9 -19.74 43.90 14.58
CA THR A 9 -19.12 42.58 14.64
C THR A 9 -18.44 42.33 13.30
N THR A 10 -17.11 42.29 13.27
CA THR A 10 -16.33 41.87 12.11
C THR A 10 -16.45 40.36 11.94
N ARG A 11 -17.47 39.92 11.18
CA ARG A 11 -17.48 38.60 10.55
C ARG A 11 -16.43 38.62 9.44
N GLY A 12 -15.34 37.87 9.64
CA GLY A 12 -14.41 37.54 8.57
C GLY A 12 -15.19 36.91 7.41
N ALA A 13 -15.08 37.50 6.23
CA ALA A 13 -15.66 36.95 5.03
C ALA A 13 -14.91 35.64 4.71
N LEU A 14 -15.58 34.51 4.93
CA LEU A 14 -15.17 33.25 4.35
C LEU A 14 -15.49 33.33 2.85
N THR A 15 -14.47 33.55 2.03
CA THR A 15 -14.56 33.46 0.58
C THR A 15 -14.96 32.03 0.20
N SER A 16 -16.21 31.89 -0.22
CA SER A 16 -16.74 30.67 -0.84
C SER A 16 -15.93 30.35 -2.09
N VAL A 17 -15.27 29.21 -2.12
CA VAL A 17 -14.67 28.66 -3.34
C VAL A 17 -15.82 28.17 -4.22
N ALA A 18 -15.85 28.62 -5.48
CA ALA A 18 -16.88 28.20 -6.43
C ALA A 18 -16.68 26.71 -6.76
N ALA A 19 -17.75 25.92 -6.66
CA ALA A 19 -17.79 24.54 -7.14
C ALA A 19 -17.67 24.57 -8.68
N GLY A 20 -16.47 24.34 -9.20
CA GLY A 20 -16.19 24.44 -10.62
C GLY A 20 -14.75 24.14 -11.02
N ASP A 21 -13.79 24.20 -10.09
CA ASP A 21 -12.46 23.68 -10.35
C ASP A 21 -12.52 22.15 -10.22
N THR A 22 -12.54 21.45 -11.36
CA THR A 22 -12.05 20.07 -11.39
C THR A 22 -10.62 20.11 -10.87
N TYR A 23 -10.42 19.66 -9.63
CA TYR A 23 -9.10 19.37 -9.11
C TYR A 23 -8.47 18.32 -10.04
N GLU A 24 -7.67 18.73 -11.01
CA GLU A 24 -6.67 17.84 -11.59
C GLU A 24 -5.71 17.54 -10.43
N GLU A 25 -5.79 16.33 -9.87
CA GLU A 25 -4.75 15.85 -8.96
C GLU A 25 -3.41 16.07 -9.67
N PRO A 26 -2.43 16.76 -9.01
CA PRO A 26 -1.13 16.97 -9.62
C PRO A 26 -0.56 15.61 -9.99
N ARG A 27 -0.35 15.36 -11.28
CA ARG A 27 0.16 14.07 -11.81
C ARG A 27 1.54 13.69 -11.25
N ASP A 28 2.19 14.63 -10.55
CA ASP A 28 3.52 14.51 -9.96
C ASP A 28 3.54 14.30 -8.44
N LEU A 29 2.39 14.28 -7.75
CA LEU A 29 2.38 13.92 -6.32
C LEU A 29 2.49 12.40 -6.14
N PRO A 30 3.29 11.92 -5.17
CA PRO A 30 3.31 10.50 -4.86
C PRO A 30 1.91 10.03 -4.44
N ARG A 31 1.51 8.86 -4.96
CA ARG A 31 0.25 8.20 -4.63
C ARG A 31 0.54 6.79 -4.13
N LEU A 32 -0.44 6.24 -3.43
CA LEU A 32 -0.36 4.89 -2.86
C LEU A 32 -0.79 3.85 -3.89
N TRP A 33 0.07 2.84 -4.07
CA TRP A 33 -0.12 1.67 -4.91
C TRP A 33 -0.20 0.44 -4.05
N HIS A 34 -1.22 -0.39 -4.21
CA HIS A 34 -1.22 -1.71 -3.58
C HIS A 34 -0.37 -2.66 -4.44
N VAL A 35 0.66 -3.22 -3.82
CA VAL A 35 1.57 -4.19 -4.44
C VAL A 35 1.23 -5.58 -3.93
N THR A 36 1.12 -6.55 -4.84
CA THR A 36 1.12 -7.99 -4.53
C THR A 36 2.32 -8.62 -5.23
N LEU A 37 3.29 -9.11 -4.46
CA LEU A 37 4.44 -9.85 -4.96
C LEU A 37 4.26 -11.34 -4.66
N SER A 38 4.23 -12.16 -5.71
CA SER A 38 4.17 -13.61 -5.60
C SER A 38 5.54 -14.22 -5.88
N VAL A 39 6.01 -15.06 -4.97
CA VAL A 39 7.30 -15.74 -5.06
C VAL A 39 7.11 -17.24 -4.88
N ALA A 40 7.89 -18.04 -5.60
CA ALA A 40 7.81 -19.49 -5.51
C ALA A 40 9.16 -20.17 -5.78
N GLY A 41 9.28 -21.40 -5.29
CA GLY A 41 10.43 -22.24 -5.55
C GLY A 41 10.39 -23.55 -4.76
N PRO A 42 11.55 -24.18 -4.49
CA PRO A 42 11.61 -25.43 -3.76
C PRO A 42 11.02 -25.32 -2.34
N GLY A 43 10.41 -26.42 -1.87
CA GLY A 43 9.81 -26.50 -0.54
C GLY A 43 10.81 -26.26 0.60
N VAL A 44 10.43 -25.49 1.61
CA VAL A 44 11.22 -25.18 2.81
C VAL A 44 10.43 -25.39 4.11
N PRO A 45 11.11 -25.56 5.27
CA PRO A 45 10.44 -25.66 6.56
C PRO A 45 9.62 -24.40 6.90
N LEU A 46 8.32 -24.58 7.17
CA LEU A 46 7.39 -23.46 7.44
C LEU A 46 7.79 -22.58 8.63
N THR A 47 8.45 -23.15 9.64
CA THR A 47 8.91 -22.40 10.83
C THR A 47 10.05 -21.43 10.49
N GLU A 48 10.95 -21.84 9.60
CA GLU A 48 12.04 -20.99 9.14
C GLU A 48 11.50 -19.90 8.22
N LEU A 49 10.63 -20.28 7.28
CA LEU A 49 9.99 -19.35 6.36
C LEU A 49 9.18 -18.27 7.09
N ARG A 50 8.40 -18.66 8.10
CA ARG A 50 7.67 -17.72 8.94
C ARG A 50 8.60 -16.67 9.56
N ARG A 51 9.70 -17.12 10.17
CA ARG A 51 10.69 -16.21 10.79
C ARG A 51 11.28 -15.25 9.75
N SER A 52 11.64 -15.76 8.56
CA SER A 52 12.21 -14.94 7.51
C SER A 52 11.23 -13.90 6.97
N LEU A 53 9.96 -14.25 6.83
CA LEU A 53 8.90 -13.31 6.45
C LEU A 53 8.60 -12.29 7.55
N GLU A 54 8.67 -12.69 8.83
CA GLU A 54 8.58 -11.77 9.97
C GLU A 54 9.76 -10.79 9.99
N GLN A 55 10.96 -11.25 9.64
CA GLN A 55 12.14 -10.39 9.50
C GLN A 55 12.00 -9.41 8.33
N LEU A 56 11.50 -9.87 7.17
CA LEU A 56 11.21 -8.99 6.04
C LEU A 56 10.21 -7.89 6.43
N ALA A 57 9.16 -8.26 7.17
CA ALA A 57 8.16 -7.31 7.67
C ALA A 57 8.73 -6.33 8.72
N HIS A 58 9.78 -6.72 9.45
CA HIS A 58 10.50 -5.85 10.38
C HIS A 58 11.42 -4.86 9.66
N ASP A 59 12.11 -5.33 8.61
CA ASP A 59 13.12 -4.56 7.88
C ASP A 59 12.51 -3.53 6.90
N HIS A 60 11.23 -3.69 6.54
CA HIS A 60 10.55 -2.84 5.56
C HIS A 60 9.40 -2.00 6.18
N PRO A 61 9.13 -0.76 5.70
CA PRO A 61 8.05 0.07 6.21
C PRO A 61 6.66 -0.58 6.25
N PHE A 62 5.87 -0.04 7.19
CA PHE A 62 4.51 -0.38 7.63
C PHE A 62 3.53 -0.92 6.56
N LEU A 63 2.65 -1.85 6.99
CA LEU A 63 1.54 -2.49 6.23
C LEU A 63 1.89 -3.73 5.39
N LEU A 64 3.06 -4.35 5.58
CA LEU A 64 3.32 -5.65 4.98
C LEU A 64 2.44 -6.75 5.61
N THR A 65 1.63 -7.39 4.78
CA THR A 65 0.96 -8.66 5.08
C THR A 65 1.51 -9.74 4.17
N SER A 66 1.67 -10.96 4.66
CA SER A 66 2.08 -12.07 3.80
C SER A 66 1.28 -13.33 4.06
N ARG A 67 1.06 -14.08 2.99
CA ARG A 67 0.55 -15.45 3.02
C ARG A 67 1.61 -16.40 2.52
N TYR A 68 1.76 -17.56 3.15
CA TYR A 68 2.83 -18.49 2.80
C TYR A 68 2.44 -19.95 2.90
N ALA A 69 3.05 -20.76 2.05
CA ALA A 69 3.03 -22.21 2.07
C ALA A 69 4.48 -22.70 1.98
N SER A 70 4.69 -24.01 1.94
CA SER A 70 6.04 -24.58 1.93
C SER A 70 6.87 -24.17 0.72
N ASP A 71 6.25 -23.83 -0.41
CA ASP A 71 6.87 -23.66 -1.72
C ASP A 71 6.56 -22.30 -2.38
N HIS A 72 5.73 -21.46 -1.74
CA HIS A 72 5.40 -20.14 -2.25
C HIS A 72 4.97 -19.17 -1.14
N ALA A 73 5.04 -17.88 -1.45
CA ALA A 73 4.50 -16.82 -0.62
C ALA A 73 3.94 -15.67 -1.48
N GLU A 74 2.95 -14.99 -0.92
CA GLU A 74 2.40 -13.74 -1.42
C GLU A 74 2.69 -12.65 -0.39
N ILE A 75 3.32 -11.56 -0.82
CA ILE A 75 3.66 -10.40 0.00
C ILE A 75 2.86 -9.21 -0.49
N ARG A 76 2.18 -8.51 0.41
CA ARG A 76 1.24 -7.43 0.07
C ARG A 76 1.51 -6.22 0.93
N TYR A 77 1.58 -5.05 0.32
CA TYR A 77 1.81 -3.79 1.02
C TYR A 77 1.37 -2.60 0.16
N TRP A 78 1.40 -1.40 0.76
CA TRP A 78 1.18 -0.15 0.04
C TRP A 78 2.51 0.53 -0.23
N GLU A 79 2.75 0.89 -1.48
CA GLU A 79 3.96 1.58 -1.94
C GLU A 79 3.63 3.02 -2.35
N GLU A 80 4.49 3.96 -1.99
CA GLU A 80 4.35 5.36 -2.39
C GLU A 80 5.21 5.64 -3.63
N ALA A 81 4.56 5.93 -4.76
CA ALA A 81 5.26 6.22 -6.01
C ALA A 81 4.46 7.17 -6.90
N ARG A 82 5.15 7.86 -7.81
CA ARG A 82 4.53 8.80 -8.76
C ARG A 82 3.64 8.06 -9.77
N ASP A 83 4.15 6.96 -10.31
CA ASP A 83 3.47 6.14 -11.28
C ASP A 83 3.62 4.64 -11.01
N LEU A 84 2.90 3.83 -11.80
CA LEU A 84 2.89 2.38 -11.69
C LEU A 84 4.28 1.78 -11.94
N HIS A 85 5.04 2.36 -12.86
CA HIS A 85 6.35 1.83 -13.23
C HIS A 85 7.35 2.04 -12.10
N ASP A 86 7.34 3.22 -11.47
CA ASP A 86 8.14 3.51 -10.28
C ASP A 86 7.78 2.54 -9.13
N ALA A 87 6.49 2.32 -8.85
CA ALA A 87 6.04 1.36 -7.83
C ALA A 87 6.53 -0.07 -8.13
N ALA A 88 6.39 -0.53 -9.37
CA ALA A 88 6.86 -1.85 -9.79
C ALA A 88 8.38 -2.00 -9.64
N ALA A 89 9.14 -0.96 -10.01
CA ALA A 89 10.59 -0.97 -9.90
C ALA A 89 11.05 -1.05 -8.43
N VAL A 90 10.40 -0.32 -7.53
CA VAL A 90 10.66 -0.40 -6.08
C VAL A 90 10.36 -1.80 -5.56
N ALA A 91 9.22 -2.40 -5.93
CA ALA A 91 8.85 -3.74 -5.48
C ALA A 91 9.84 -4.83 -5.91
N LEU A 92 10.29 -4.80 -7.16
CA LEU A 92 11.26 -5.77 -7.68
C LEU A 92 12.63 -5.60 -7.00
N ARG A 93 13.01 -4.35 -6.72
CA ARG A 93 14.27 -4.03 -6.04
C ARG A 93 14.25 -4.49 -4.58
N LEU A 94 13.15 -4.26 -3.88
CA LEU A 94 12.95 -4.68 -2.49
C LEU A 94 13.20 -6.18 -2.34
N TRP A 95 12.60 -7.01 -3.20
CA TRP A 95 12.85 -8.45 -3.18
C TRP A 95 14.32 -8.80 -3.38
N GLY A 96 14.96 -8.18 -4.38
CA GLY A 96 16.38 -8.41 -4.68
C GLY A 96 17.32 -8.05 -3.52
N GLU A 97 17.04 -6.94 -2.84
CA GLU A 97 17.88 -6.40 -1.78
C GLU A 97 17.65 -7.08 -0.42
N HIS A 98 16.39 -7.39 -0.09
CA HIS A 98 16.02 -7.84 1.26
C HIS A 98 15.87 -9.36 1.40
N ARG A 99 15.79 -10.14 0.31
CA ARG A 99 15.65 -11.60 0.43
C ARG A 99 16.79 -12.23 1.23
N LEU A 100 18.01 -11.74 1.03
CA LEU A 100 19.20 -12.31 1.67
C LEU A 100 19.30 -11.85 3.13
N SER A 101 19.02 -10.57 3.42
CA SER A 101 19.06 -10.05 4.80
C SER A 101 17.98 -10.66 5.67
N ALA A 102 16.78 -10.91 5.11
CA ALA A 102 15.67 -11.53 5.81
C ALA A 102 15.80 -13.06 5.93
N GLY A 103 16.80 -13.68 5.30
CA GLY A 103 16.97 -15.14 5.31
C GLY A 103 15.89 -15.89 4.54
N LEU A 104 15.33 -15.27 3.51
CA LEU A 104 14.33 -15.90 2.64
C LEU A 104 14.99 -16.91 1.69
N PRO A 105 14.28 -17.99 1.33
CA PRO A 105 14.78 -18.95 0.36
C PRO A 105 15.06 -18.28 -1.00
N PRO A 106 15.91 -18.89 -1.85
CA PRO A 106 16.23 -18.36 -3.17
C PRO A 106 15.08 -18.59 -4.18
N TRP A 107 13.86 -18.19 -3.80
CA TRP A 107 12.67 -18.27 -4.62
C TRP A 107 12.66 -17.18 -5.69
N GLU A 108 12.02 -17.50 -6.80
CA GLU A 108 11.87 -16.60 -7.94
C GLU A 108 10.60 -15.77 -7.77
N ILE A 109 10.62 -14.56 -8.32
CA ILE A 109 9.40 -13.77 -8.48
C ILE A 109 8.60 -14.40 -9.62
N VAL A 110 7.41 -14.89 -9.31
CA VAL A 110 6.51 -15.55 -10.26
C VAL A 110 5.28 -14.71 -10.59
N GLY A 111 5.06 -13.61 -9.87
CA GLY A 111 3.99 -12.67 -10.14
C GLY A 111 4.22 -11.33 -9.47
N LEU A 112 3.82 -10.26 -10.15
CA LEU A 112 3.76 -8.91 -9.62
C LEU A 112 2.45 -8.28 -10.06
N GLU A 113 1.69 -7.78 -9.10
CA GLU A 113 0.52 -6.97 -9.33
C GLU A 113 0.72 -5.60 -8.67
N VAL A 114 0.44 -4.54 -9.42
CA VAL A 114 0.49 -3.16 -8.94
C VAL A 114 -0.82 -2.50 -9.36
N VAL A 115 -1.61 -2.09 -8.38
CA VAL A 115 -2.91 -1.46 -8.61
C VAL A 115 -3.00 -0.16 -7.84
N ASP A 116 -3.61 0.85 -8.46
CA ASP A 116 -3.91 2.09 -7.73
C ASP A 116 -4.96 1.84 -6.64
N ARG A 117 -5.07 2.82 -5.74
CA ARG A 117 -5.97 2.73 -4.59
C ARG A 117 -7.45 2.59 -4.96
N GLU A 118 -7.92 3.26 -6.01
CA GLU A 118 -9.32 3.21 -6.44
C GLU A 118 -9.66 1.82 -6.97
N THR A 119 -8.83 1.31 -7.88
CA THR A 119 -8.92 -0.03 -8.44
C THR A 119 -8.89 -1.10 -7.35
N TYR A 120 -8.01 -0.97 -6.35
CA TYR A 120 -7.97 -1.89 -5.20
C TYR A 120 -9.30 -1.91 -4.45
N HIS A 121 -9.82 -0.74 -4.07
CA HIS A 121 -11.07 -0.64 -3.31
C HIS A 121 -12.27 -1.15 -4.12
N GLN A 122 -12.32 -0.86 -5.42
CA GLN A 122 -13.36 -1.37 -6.31
C GLN A 122 -13.35 -2.90 -6.32
N ARG A 123 -12.20 -3.53 -6.55
CA ARG A 123 -12.12 -5.00 -6.58
C ARG A 123 -12.53 -5.62 -5.25
N VAL A 124 -12.11 -5.04 -4.12
CA VAL A 124 -12.53 -5.50 -2.79
C VAL A 124 -14.04 -5.41 -2.62
N ALA A 125 -14.66 -4.31 -3.05
CA ALA A 125 -16.12 -4.15 -3.01
C ALA A 125 -16.86 -5.16 -3.91
N GLU A 126 -16.27 -5.52 -5.06
CA GLU A 126 -16.81 -6.49 -6.00
C GLU A 126 -16.52 -7.96 -5.62
N GLY A 127 -15.73 -8.20 -4.57
CA GLY A 127 -15.34 -9.55 -4.12
C GLY A 127 -14.28 -10.24 -4.98
N TYR A 128 -13.74 -9.56 -6.00
CA TYR A 128 -12.60 -10.01 -6.81
C TYR A 128 -11.27 -9.49 -6.28
N GLY A 129 -11.31 -8.62 -5.29
CA GLY A 129 -10.14 -8.04 -4.66
C GLY A 129 -9.42 -9.09 -3.84
N PRO A 130 -8.08 -9.03 -3.81
CA PRO A 130 -7.32 -9.92 -2.95
C PRO A 130 -7.79 -9.64 -1.50
N PRO A 131 -8.05 -10.68 -0.68
CA PRO A 131 -8.88 -10.59 0.53
C PRO A 131 -8.47 -9.39 1.39
N PRO A 132 -9.44 -8.68 2.01
CA PRO A 132 -9.16 -7.49 2.80
C PRO A 132 -8.02 -7.80 3.77
N ALA A 133 -7.05 -6.88 3.86
CA ALA A 133 -5.82 -7.09 4.61
C ALA A 133 -6.15 -7.79 5.93
N VAL A 134 -5.74 -9.07 6.03
CA VAL A 134 -5.71 -9.82 7.27
C VAL A 134 -5.02 -8.97 8.35
N PRO A 135 -5.26 -9.21 9.65
CA PRO A 135 -4.53 -8.49 10.69
C PRO A 135 -3.04 -8.45 10.32
N VAL A 136 -2.43 -7.26 10.34
CA VAL A 136 -1.03 -7.03 9.93
C VAL A 136 -0.15 -8.18 10.44
N GLY A 137 0.62 -8.81 9.55
CA GLY A 137 1.46 -9.95 9.90
C GLY A 137 1.55 -11.03 8.83
N VAL A 138 2.09 -12.17 9.25
CA VAL A 138 2.49 -13.31 8.43
C VAL A 138 1.57 -14.50 8.74
N HIS A 139 0.85 -14.98 7.74
CA HIS A 139 -0.20 -16.00 7.90
C HIS A 139 0.01 -17.16 6.92
N PRO A 140 -0.30 -18.42 7.28
CA PRO A 140 -0.32 -19.48 6.29
C PRO A 140 -1.42 -19.25 5.23
N PHE A 141 -1.29 -19.86 4.05
CA PHE A 141 -2.40 -19.95 3.09
C PHE A 141 -3.59 -20.73 3.66
#